data_AF-A0AAN8I1G0-F1
#
_entry.id   AF-A0AAN8I1G0-F1
#
_cell.length_a   1.000
_cell.length_b   1.000
_cell.length_c   1.000
_cell.angle_alpha   90.00
_cell.angle_beta   90.00
_cell.angle_gamma   90.00
#
_symmetry.space_group_name_H-M   'P 1'
#
loop_
_entity.id
_entity.type
_entity.pdbx_description
1 polymer ?
#
loop_
_entity_poly.entity_id
_entity_poly.type
_entity_poly.pdbx_seq_one_letter_code
_entity_poly.pdbx_strand_id
1 'polypeptide(L)'
;MEADVYGPATTRKILKCTHYKRALHAHIYSYVALYEMALEESFKDNPQLKYVCLKATEGVEAACSEGKDIKAESVKQVNRTLLEATDEVITAFQEWEEQKSQHAMYKAMMSYLHRVETILFFIAATQNADRELHLQAGEELSKLFFSMDCIKYKRLWPRYIADMHDLRINHPQTWEELHAGNISVTKSVIPFVLGQTTHANI
;
A
#
# COMPACT_ATOMS: atom_id res chain seq x y z
N MET A 1 -0.63 13.73 17.15
CA MET A 1 -1.94 13.40 16.53
C MET A 1 -2.84 14.59 16.69
N GLU A 2 -3.13 15.29 15.59
CA GLU A 2 -4.06 16.43 15.56
C GLU A 2 -5.46 15.97 15.98
N ALA A 3 -5.81 16.25 17.23
CA ALA A 3 -7.12 15.94 17.79
C ALA A 3 -8.18 16.96 17.33
N ASP A 4 -8.39 17.09 16.01
CA ASP A 4 -9.59 17.75 15.45
C ASP A 4 -9.81 17.56 13.93
N VAL A 5 -9.07 16.65 13.27
CA VAL A 5 -9.15 16.49 11.80
C VAL A 5 -10.54 16.03 11.33
N TYR A 6 -11.26 15.25 12.15
CA TYR A 6 -12.59 14.74 11.81
C TYR A 6 -13.55 14.86 13.00
N GLY A 7 -14.66 15.58 12.80
CA GLY A 7 -15.76 15.60 13.76
C GLY A 7 -16.43 14.22 13.92
N PRO A 8 -17.15 13.96 15.04
CA PRO A 8 -17.65 12.63 15.40
C PRO A 8 -18.50 11.93 14.33
N ALA A 9 -19.31 12.69 13.58
CA ALA A 9 -20.12 12.17 12.49
C ALA A 9 -19.26 11.68 11.31
N THR A 10 -18.18 12.40 11.00
CA THR A 10 -17.22 12.05 9.95
C THR A 10 -16.38 10.84 10.36
N THR A 11 -15.93 10.78 11.61
CA THR A 11 -15.20 9.63 12.16
C THR A 11 -16.02 8.35 12.07
N ARG A 12 -17.30 8.39 12.45
CA ARG A 12 -18.20 7.23 12.31
C ARG A 12 -18.34 6.78 10.86
N LYS A 13 -18.40 7.73 9.93
CA LYS A 13 -18.51 7.45 8.49
C LYS A 13 -17.22 6.84 7.91
N ILE A 14 -16.06 7.29 8.39
CA ILE A 14 -14.74 6.72 8.07
C ILE A 14 -14.65 5.29 8.59
N LEU A 15 -14.97 5.05 9.86
CA LEU A 15 -14.92 3.72 10.48
C LEU A 15 -15.88 2.72 9.84
N LYS A 16 -17.02 3.19 9.31
CA LYS A 16 -17.96 2.36 8.54
C LYS A 16 -17.58 2.21 7.07
N CYS A 17 -16.47 2.79 6.61
CA CYS A 17 -16.04 2.86 5.22
C CYS A 17 -17.12 3.37 4.23
N THR A 18 -18.07 4.18 4.72
CA THR A 18 -19.18 4.70 3.89
C THR A 18 -18.73 5.78 2.90
N HIS A 19 -17.60 6.43 3.19
CA HIS A 19 -16.94 7.39 2.29
C HIS A 19 -15.56 6.85 1.94
N TYR A 20 -15.48 5.94 0.96
CA TYR A 20 -14.26 5.21 0.60
C TYR A 20 -13.00 6.09 0.53
N LYS A 21 -12.98 7.12 -0.32
CA LYS A 21 -11.80 8.00 -0.49
C LYS A 21 -11.35 8.66 0.81
N ARG A 22 -12.32 9.16 1.61
CA ARG A 22 -12.02 9.83 2.88
C ARG A 22 -11.53 8.85 3.94
N ALA A 23 -12.12 7.65 3.97
CA ALA A 23 -11.67 6.59 4.87
C ALA A 23 -10.26 6.13 4.50
N LEU A 24 -9.99 5.92 3.21
CA LEU A 24 -8.67 5.55 2.71
C LEU A 24 -7.61 6.59 3.10
N HIS A 25 -7.86 7.88 2.86
CA HIS A 25 -6.93 8.93 3.29
C HIS A 25 -6.69 8.93 4.80
N ALA A 26 -7.75 8.81 5.62
CA ALA A 26 -7.61 8.75 7.07
C ALA A 26 -6.75 7.57 7.54
N HIS A 27 -6.92 6.40 6.91
CA HIS A 27 -6.10 5.22 7.20
C HIS A 27 -4.65 5.39 6.74
N ILE A 28 -4.41 6.01 5.58
CA ILE A 28 -3.06 6.34 5.09
C ILE A 28 -2.35 7.30 6.05
N TYR A 29 -3.01 8.39 6.48
CA TYR A 29 -2.38 9.32 7.43
C TYR A 29 -2.06 8.65 8.77
N SER A 30 -2.99 7.83 9.27
CA SER A 30 -2.76 7.06 10.50
C SER A 30 -1.62 6.07 10.32
N TYR A 31 -1.54 5.42 9.16
CA TYR A 31 -0.48 4.48 8.81
C TYR A 31 0.89 5.15 8.83
N VAL A 32 1.06 6.26 8.09
CA VAL A 32 2.31 7.00 8.02
C VAL A 32 2.72 7.49 9.42
N ALA A 33 1.82 8.15 10.15
CA ALA A 33 2.13 8.69 11.46
C ALA A 33 2.53 7.61 12.49
N LEU A 34 1.85 6.46 12.49
CA LEU A 34 2.18 5.36 13.39
C LEU A 34 3.48 4.67 13.00
N TYR A 35 3.75 4.48 11.71
CA TYR A 35 5.02 3.92 11.22
C TYR A 35 6.20 4.84 11.52
N GLU A 36 6.05 6.15 11.31
CA GLU A 36 7.08 7.14 11.64
C GLU A 36 7.44 7.08 13.13
N MET A 37 6.43 7.04 14.01
CA MET A 37 6.68 6.89 15.45
C MET A 37 7.38 5.57 15.79
N ALA A 38 6.99 4.45 15.16
CA ALA A 38 7.63 3.16 15.38
C ALA A 38 9.09 3.14 14.87
N LEU A 39 9.34 3.69 13.69
CA LEU A 39 10.67 3.82 13.10
C LEU A 39 11.58 4.70 13.96
N GLU A 40 11.08 5.86 14.41
CA GLU A 40 11.82 6.74 15.32
C GLU A 40 12.22 6.04 16.63
N GLU A 41 11.32 5.23 17.19
CA GLU A 41 11.65 4.42 18.37
C GLU A 41 12.71 3.36 18.04
N SER A 42 12.58 2.66 16.91
CA SER A 42 13.54 1.64 16.49
C SER A 42 14.95 2.21 16.24
N PHE A 43 15.04 3.44 15.74
CA PHE A 43 16.31 4.12 15.49
C PHE A 43 17.03 4.55 16.76
N LYS A 44 16.37 4.60 17.93
CA LYS A 44 17.08 4.83 19.20
C LYS A 44 18.07 3.71 19.50
N ASP A 45 17.75 2.49 19.09
CA ASP A 45 18.61 1.32 19.24
C ASP A 45 19.69 1.26 18.12
N ASN A 46 19.44 1.91 16.97
CA ASN A 46 20.31 1.91 15.80
C ASN A 46 20.44 3.30 15.12
N PRO A 47 21.05 4.30 15.78
CA PRO A 47 21.09 5.68 15.28
C PRO A 47 21.86 5.84 13.96
N GLN A 48 22.83 4.94 13.69
CA GLN A 48 23.59 4.90 12.44
C GLN A 48 22.69 4.65 11.22
N LEU A 49 21.68 3.78 11.36
CA LEU A 49 20.76 3.44 10.27
C LEU A 49 19.91 4.66 9.88
N LYS A 50 19.47 5.43 10.88
CA LYS A 50 18.76 6.70 10.65
C LYS A 50 19.60 7.68 9.83
N TYR A 51 20.88 7.83 10.19
CA TYR A 51 21.79 8.72 9.48
C TYR A 51 22.00 8.28 8.02
N VAL A 52 22.17 6.98 7.79
CA VAL A 52 22.31 6.42 6.43
C VAL A 52 21.08 6.71 5.58
N CYS A 53 19.87 6.48 6.10
CA CYS A 53 18.62 6.78 5.39
C CYS A 53 18.45 8.28 5.10
N LEU A 54 18.72 9.15 6.07
CA LEU A 54 18.61 10.60 5.88
C LEU A 54 19.55 11.09 4.79
N LYS A 55 20.82 10.68 4.84
CA LYS A 55 21.81 11.05 3.83
C LYS A 55 21.44 10.53 2.43
N ALA A 56 20.90 9.31 2.34
CA ALA A 56 20.42 8.76 1.08
C ALA A 56 19.22 9.53 0.53
N THR A 57 18.30 9.96 1.41
CA THR A 57 17.12 10.75 1.06
C THR A 57 17.50 12.14 0.56
N GLU A 58 18.40 12.83 1.26
CA GLU A 58 18.97 14.12 0.83
C GLU A 58 19.60 14.03 -0.57
N GLY A 59 20.28 12.91 -0.86
CA GLY A 59 20.83 12.64 -2.18
C GLY A 59 19.77 12.58 -3.28
N VAL A 60 18.64 11.91 -3.01
CA VAL A 60 17.51 11.84 -3.96
C VAL A 60 16.88 13.21 -4.15
N GLU A 61 16.64 13.95 -3.06
CA GLU A 61 16.06 15.30 -3.12
C GLU A 61 16.92 16.26 -3.94
N ALA A 62 18.24 16.24 -3.74
CA ALA A 62 19.18 17.03 -4.52
C ALA A 62 19.15 16.65 -6.01
N ALA A 63 19.18 15.36 -6.33
CA ALA A 63 19.12 14.86 -7.70
C ALA A 63 17.80 15.19 -8.42
N CYS A 64 16.70 15.29 -7.68
CA CYS A 64 15.39 15.69 -8.21
C CYS A 64 15.23 17.21 -8.35
N SER A 65 15.97 18.00 -7.57
CA SER A 65 15.88 19.46 -7.54
C SER A 65 16.71 20.16 -8.63
N GLU A 66 17.73 19.48 -9.18
CA GLU A 66 18.52 19.99 -10.30
C GLU A 66 17.73 19.93 -11.62
N GLY A 67 17.03 21.01 -11.94
CA GLY A 67 16.09 21.07 -13.05
C GLY A 67 16.68 20.96 -14.48
N LYS A 68 15.84 20.41 -15.36
CA LYS A 68 15.85 20.39 -16.85
C LYS A 68 16.85 19.51 -17.58
N ASP A 69 17.98 19.13 -16.99
CA ASP A 69 18.92 18.15 -17.58
C ASP A 69 19.18 16.99 -16.61
N ILE A 70 18.13 16.58 -15.90
CA ILE A 70 18.17 15.38 -15.04
C ILE A 70 18.55 14.20 -15.93
N LYS A 71 19.82 13.77 -15.85
CA LYS A 71 20.23 12.50 -16.41
C LYS A 71 19.47 11.44 -15.64
N ALA A 72 18.45 10.86 -16.26
CA ALA A 72 17.62 9.82 -15.67
C ALA A 72 18.46 8.71 -15.02
N GLU A 73 19.67 8.46 -15.55
CA GLU A 73 20.64 7.53 -14.99
C GLU A 73 21.21 7.94 -13.62
N SER A 74 21.43 9.23 -13.39
CA SER A 74 21.89 9.76 -12.10
C SER A 74 20.82 9.59 -11.02
N VAL A 75 19.57 9.92 -11.33
CA VAL A 75 18.45 9.71 -10.39
C VAL A 75 18.22 8.23 -10.13
N LYS A 76 18.30 7.38 -11.15
CA LYS A 76 18.22 5.91 -10.98
C LYS A 76 19.33 5.39 -10.06
N GLN A 77 20.56 5.88 -10.22
CA GLN A 77 21.69 5.44 -9.40
C GLN A 77 21.51 5.86 -7.94
N VAL A 78 21.11 7.10 -7.68
CA VAL A 78 20.89 7.57 -6.31
C VAL A 78 19.68 6.86 -5.68
N ASN A 79 18.62 6.61 -6.45
CA ASN A 79 17.48 5.82 -5.97
C ASN A 79 17.88 4.37 -5.66
N ARG A 80 18.79 3.76 -6.43
CA ARG A 80 19.35 2.44 -6.11
C ARG A 80 20.09 2.46 -4.77
N THR A 81 20.93 3.46 -4.54
CA THR A 81 21.64 3.63 -3.26
C THR A 81 20.67 3.81 -2.08
N LEU A 82 19.55 4.52 -2.28
CA LEU A 82 18.49 4.60 -1.27
C LEU A 82 17.87 3.22 -1.00
N LEU A 83 17.53 2.46 -2.05
CA LEU A 83 16.95 1.12 -1.91
C LEU A 83 17.90 0.15 -1.17
N GLU A 84 19.17 0.16 -1.52
CA GLU A 84 20.22 -0.62 -0.84
C GLU A 84 20.34 -0.21 0.64
N ALA A 85 20.34 1.10 0.92
CA ALA A 85 20.36 1.61 2.29
C ALA A 85 19.12 1.22 3.11
N THR A 86 17.95 1.09 2.47
CA THR A 86 16.72 0.70 3.16
C THR A 86 16.63 -0.77 3.50
N ASP A 87 17.36 -1.66 2.82
CA ASP A 87 17.28 -3.11 3.05
C ASP A 87 17.76 -3.51 4.46
N GLU A 88 18.87 -2.92 4.89
CA GLU A 88 19.39 -3.07 6.26
C GLU A 88 18.42 -2.52 7.30
N VAL A 89 17.74 -1.40 6.99
CA VAL A 89 16.75 -0.78 7.88
C VAL A 89 15.49 -1.62 8.01
N ILE A 90 15.00 -2.18 6.90
CA ILE A 90 13.84 -3.08 6.91
C ILE A 90 14.14 -4.30 7.78
N THR A 91 15.31 -4.92 7.59
CA THR A 91 15.73 -6.09 8.38
C THR A 91 15.82 -5.76 9.87
N ALA A 92 16.52 -4.66 10.22
CA ALA A 92 16.66 -4.24 11.62
C ALA A 92 15.30 -3.87 12.26
N PHE A 93 14.39 -3.27 11.49
CA PHE A 93 13.05 -2.95 11.95
C PHE A 93 12.20 -4.19 12.22
N GLN A 94 12.26 -5.20 11.35
CA GLN A 94 11.57 -6.48 11.55
C GLN A 94 12.05 -7.20 12.82
N GLU A 95 13.37 -7.25 13.03
CA GLU A 95 13.94 -7.83 14.25
C GLU A 95 13.50 -7.07 15.51
N TRP A 96 13.50 -5.73 15.44
CA TRP A 96 13.02 -4.88 16.53
C TRP A 96 11.54 -5.10 16.82
N GLU A 97 10.71 -5.23 15.78
CA GLU A 97 9.29 -5.50 15.92
C GLU A 97 9.03 -6.83 16.64
N GLU A 98 9.74 -7.89 16.28
CA GLU A 98 9.63 -9.20 16.93
C GLU A 98 9.98 -9.11 18.42
N GLN A 99 11.03 -8.37 18.78
CA GLN A 99 11.42 -8.16 20.18
C GLN A 99 10.36 -7.39 20.97
N LYS A 100 9.76 -6.36 20.38
CA LYS A 100 8.74 -5.52 21.05
C LYS A 100 7.34 -6.14 21.05
N SER A 101 7.11 -7.24 20.31
CA SER A 101 5.83 -7.95 20.19
C SER A 101 5.25 -8.46 21.53
N GLN A 102 6.07 -8.48 22.59
CA GLN A 102 5.66 -8.81 23.96
C GLN A 102 4.69 -7.78 24.56
N HIS A 103 4.74 -6.52 24.11
CA HIS A 103 3.84 -5.47 24.60
C HIS A 103 2.51 -5.47 23.83
N ALA A 104 1.40 -5.73 24.54
CA ALA A 104 0.08 -5.86 23.93
C ALA A 104 -0.37 -4.63 23.13
N MET A 105 -0.08 -3.41 23.61
CA MET A 105 -0.43 -2.17 22.90
C MET A 105 0.37 -2.03 21.60
N TYR A 106 1.67 -2.29 21.63
CA TYR A 106 2.53 -2.28 20.46
C TYR A 106 2.06 -3.31 19.43
N LYS A 107 1.79 -4.55 19.88
CA LYS A 107 1.26 -5.61 19.03
C LYS A 107 -0.05 -5.23 18.36
N ALA A 108 -0.96 -4.56 19.07
CA ALA A 108 -2.21 -4.07 18.51
C ALA A 108 -1.98 -2.98 17.45
N MET A 109 -1.06 -2.05 17.71
CA MET A 109 -0.68 -0.99 16.77
C MET A 109 -0.07 -1.55 15.48
N MET A 110 0.91 -2.44 15.59
CA MET A 110 1.52 -3.10 14.43
C MET A 110 0.53 -3.97 13.68
N SER A 111 -0.35 -4.69 14.39
CA SER A 111 -1.42 -5.46 13.74
C SER A 111 -2.36 -4.57 12.91
N TYR A 112 -2.62 -3.34 13.35
CA TYR A 112 -3.38 -2.37 12.55
C TYR A 112 -2.57 -1.90 11.33
N LEU A 113 -1.30 -1.57 11.51
CA LEU A 113 -0.40 -1.13 10.45
C LEU A 113 -0.29 -2.16 9.32
N HIS A 114 0.02 -3.42 9.63
CA HIS A 114 0.12 -4.51 8.67
C HIS A 114 -1.18 -4.76 7.89
N ARG A 115 -2.33 -4.54 8.53
CA ARG A 115 -3.64 -4.65 7.86
C ARG A 115 -3.84 -3.54 6.84
N VAL A 116 -3.51 -2.30 7.22
CA VAL A 116 -3.61 -1.15 6.31
C VAL A 116 -2.61 -1.31 5.17
N GLU A 117 -1.38 -1.75 5.44
CA GLU A 117 -0.37 -2.05 4.43
C GLU A 117 -0.88 -3.04 3.39
N THR A 118 -1.43 -4.18 3.84
CA THR A 118 -2.00 -5.21 2.96
C THR A 118 -3.06 -4.64 2.01
N ILE A 119 -3.93 -3.75 2.51
CA ILE A 119 -4.97 -3.10 1.71
C ILE A 119 -4.34 -2.12 0.71
N LEU A 120 -3.37 -1.32 1.13
CA LEU A 120 -2.69 -0.35 0.26
C LEU A 120 -1.90 -1.05 -0.84
N PHE A 121 -1.21 -2.13 -0.51
CA PHE A 121 -0.46 -2.95 -1.47
C PHE A 121 -1.39 -3.55 -2.53
N PHE A 122 -2.53 -4.10 -2.12
CA PHE A 122 -3.55 -4.58 -3.04
C PHE A 122 -4.07 -3.47 -3.98
N ILE A 123 -4.37 -2.28 -3.43
CA ILE A 123 -4.83 -1.13 -4.22
C ILE A 123 -3.76 -0.71 -5.25
N ALA A 124 -2.50 -0.60 -4.81
CA ALA A 124 -1.38 -0.22 -5.68
C ALA A 124 -1.17 -1.24 -6.80
N ALA A 125 -1.14 -2.54 -6.48
CA ALA A 125 -1.04 -3.61 -7.47
C ALA A 125 -2.17 -3.57 -8.50
N THR A 126 -3.41 -3.38 -8.03
CA THR A 126 -4.59 -3.22 -8.90
C THR A 126 -4.44 -2.04 -9.86
N GLN A 127 -4.00 -0.88 -9.35
CA GLN A 127 -3.86 0.36 -10.12
C GLN A 127 -2.74 0.30 -11.16
N ASN A 128 -1.64 -0.38 -10.84
CA ASN A 128 -0.51 -0.57 -11.74
C ASN A 128 -0.72 -1.70 -12.76
N ALA A 129 -1.89 -2.35 -12.76
CA ALA A 129 -2.20 -3.52 -13.58
C ALA A 129 -1.20 -4.69 -13.39
N ASP A 130 -0.50 -4.73 -12.26
CA ASP A 130 0.39 -5.84 -11.92
C ASP A 130 -0.45 -7.00 -11.37
N ARG A 131 -0.77 -7.95 -12.25
CA ARG A 131 -1.67 -9.07 -11.94
C ARG A 131 -1.09 -10.07 -10.97
N GLU A 132 0.21 -10.32 -11.06
CA GLU A 132 0.88 -11.25 -10.15
C GLU A 132 0.87 -10.67 -8.73
N LEU A 133 1.27 -9.40 -8.60
CA LEU A 133 1.24 -8.70 -7.32
C LEU A 133 -0.18 -8.53 -6.79
N HIS A 134 -1.16 -8.31 -7.67
CA HIS A 134 -2.58 -8.22 -7.31
C HIS A 134 -3.10 -9.51 -6.69
N LEU A 135 -2.73 -10.67 -7.25
CA LEU A 135 -3.14 -11.97 -6.73
C LEU A 135 -2.44 -12.27 -5.39
N GLN A 136 -1.13 -12.03 -5.29
CA GLN A 136 -0.38 -12.21 -4.05
C GLN A 136 -0.94 -11.32 -2.92
N ALA A 137 -1.15 -10.04 -3.20
CA ALA A 137 -1.79 -9.11 -2.26
C ALA A 137 -3.23 -9.53 -1.92
N GLY A 138 -3.95 -10.09 -2.90
CA GLY A 138 -5.29 -10.62 -2.72
C GLY A 138 -5.33 -11.85 -1.81
N GLU A 139 -4.34 -12.74 -1.88
CA GLU A 139 -4.19 -13.88 -0.99
C GLU A 139 -3.96 -13.41 0.47
N GLU A 140 -3.10 -12.43 0.68
CA GLU A 140 -2.91 -11.81 2.01
C GLU A 140 -4.19 -11.11 2.52
N LEU A 141 -4.88 -10.36 1.64
CA LEU A 141 -6.15 -9.73 1.97
C LEU A 141 -7.24 -10.75 2.34
N SER A 142 -7.18 -11.96 1.79
CA SER A 142 -8.08 -13.06 2.17
C SER A 142 -8.02 -13.34 3.67
N LYS A 143 -6.81 -13.40 4.24
CA LYS A 143 -6.60 -13.65 5.68
C LYS A 143 -7.29 -12.57 6.52
N LEU A 144 -7.28 -11.33 6.04
CA LEU A 144 -8.00 -10.22 6.67
C LEU A 144 -9.51 -10.40 6.61
N PHE A 145 -10.06 -10.81 5.46
CA PHE A 145 -11.49 -11.09 5.36
C PHE A 145 -11.92 -12.19 6.33
N PHE A 146 -11.12 -13.25 6.48
CA PHE A 146 -11.36 -14.34 7.44
C PHE A 146 -11.35 -13.84 8.89
N SER A 147 -10.33 -13.08 9.27
CA SER A 147 -10.17 -12.57 10.65
C SER A 147 -11.21 -11.52 11.06
N MET A 148 -11.70 -10.69 10.13
CA MET A 148 -12.66 -9.60 10.41
C MET A 148 -14.13 -9.97 10.18
N ASP A 149 -14.42 -11.25 10.04
CA ASP A 149 -15.76 -11.76 9.74
C ASP A 149 -16.49 -11.13 8.52
N CYS A 150 -15.72 -10.84 7.47
CA CYS A 150 -16.24 -10.23 6.24
C CYS A 150 -16.90 -11.28 5.32
N ILE A 151 -17.99 -11.92 5.77
CA ILE A 151 -18.64 -13.11 5.16
C ILE A 151 -18.84 -13.00 3.64
N LYS A 152 -19.28 -11.83 3.15
CA LYS A 152 -19.50 -11.60 1.71
C LYS A 152 -18.23 -11.83 0.89
N TYR A 153 -17.10 -11.33 1.40
CA TYR A 153 -15.80 -11.44 0.75
C TYR A 153 -15.20 -12.83 0.99
N LYS A 154 -15.30 -13.39 2.20
CA LYS A 154 -14.79 -14.74 2.52
C LYS A 154 -15.25 -15.83 1.55
N ARG A 155 -16.50 -15.73 1.05
CA ARG A 155 -17.07 -16.75 0.14
C ARG A 155 -16.61 -16.59 -1.30
N LEU A 156 -16.60 -15.36 -1.82
CA LEU A 156 -16.35 -15.10 -3.24
C LEU A 156 -14.87 -14.91 -3.55
N TRP A 157 -14.10 -14.42 -2.58
CA TRP A 157 -12.73 -14.01 -2.79
C TRP A 157 -11.78 -15.19 -3.06
N PRO A 158 -11.78 -16.29 -2.29
CA PRO A 158 -10.93 -17.44 -2.59
C PRO A 158 -11.25 -18.05 -3.97
N ARG A 159 -12.53 -18.03 -4.37
CA ARG A 159 -12.94 -18.47 -5.70
C ARG A 159 -12.40 -17.55 -6.79
N TYR A 160 -12.50 -16.23 -6.62
CA TYR A 160 -11.90 -15.28 -7.55
C TYR A 160 -10.40 -15.53 -7.74
N ILE A 161 -9.64 -15.73 -6.65
CA ILE A 161 -8.20 -16.01 -6.73
C ILE A 161 -7.94 -17.32 -7.49
N ALA A 162 -8.69 -18.39 -7.20
CA ALA A 162 -8.56 -19.66 -7.91
C ALA A 162 -8.89 -19.52 -9.42
N ASP A 163 -10.01 -18.87 -9.74
CA ASP A 163 -10.43 -18.64 -11.13
C ASP A 163 -9.39 -17.81 -11.90
N MET A 164 -8.70 -16.86 -11.24
CA MET A 164 -7.63 -16.05 -11.86
C MET A 164 -6.34 -16.86 -12.09
N HIS A 165 -5.96 -17.76 -11.17
CA HIS A 165 -4.83 -18.67 -11.39
C HIS A 165 -5.13 -19.64 -12.54
N ASP A 166 -6.36 -20.15 -12.62
CA ASP A 166 -6.82 -21.01 -13.70
C ASP A 166 -6.88 -20.27 -15.04
N LEU A 167 -7.25 -18.98 -15.04
CA LEU A 167 -7.29 -18.14 -16.24
C LEU A 167 -5.91 -18.09 -16.93
N ARG A 168 -4.83 -18.02 -16.14
CA ARG A 168 -3.45 -18.02 -16.67
C ARG A 168 -3.13 -19.27 -17.49
N ILE A 169 -3.74 -20.41 -17.14
CA ILE A 169 -3.49 -21.71 -17.78
C ILE A 169 -4.49 -21.94 -18.91
N ASN A 170 -5.77 -21.73 -18.65
CA ASN A 170 -6.87 -22.10 -19.54
C ASN A 170 -7.14 -21.03 -20.63
N HIS A 171 -6.81 -19.76 -20.36
CA HIS A 171 -7.07 -18.63 -21.25
C HIS A 171 -5.87 -17.65 -21.29
N PRO A 172 -4.70 -18.09 -21.77
CA PRO A 172 -3.47 -17.30 -21.73
C PRO A 172 -3.58 -15.97 -22.51
N GLN A 173 -4.35 -15.93 -23.60
CA GLN A 173 -4.61 -14.69 -24.33
C GLN A 173 -5.33 -13.65 -23.47
N THR A 174 -6.33 -14.06 -22.69
CA THR A 174 -7.02 -13.16 -21.76
C THR A 174 -6.09 -12.71 -20.63
N TRP A 175 -5.23 -13.60 -20.14
CA TRP A 175 -4.22 -13.25 -19.15
C TRP A 175 -3.24 -12.18 -19.66
N GLU A 176 -2.75 -12.33 -20.91
CA GLU A 176 -1.88 -11.33 -21.56
C GLU A 176 -2.57 -9.97 -21.71
N GLU A 177 -3.82 -9.93 -22.16
CA GLU A 177 -4.61 -8.69 -22.28
C GLU A 177 -4.82 -8.01 -20.91
N LEU A 178 -5.07 -8.80 -19.85
CA LEU A 178 -5.18 -8.27 -18.49
C LEU A 178 -3.86 -7.70 -17.98
N HIS A 179 -2.73 -8.31 -18.36
CA HIS A 179 -1.38 -7.84 -18.03
C HIS A 179 -0.99 -6.57 -18.81
N ALA A 180 -1.41 -6.48 -20.07
CA ALA A 180 -1.24 -5.28 -20.89
C ALA A 180 -2.09 -4.09 -20.39
N GLY A 181 -2.94 -4.30 -19.38
CA GLY A 181 -3.83 -3.26 -18.86
C GLY A 181 -5.06 -3.02 -19.76
N ASN A 182 -5.28 -3.86 -20.77
CA ASN A 182 -6.41 -3.79 -21.70
C ASN A 182 -7.70 -4.36 -21.07
N ILE A 183 -8.01 -3.94 -19.84
CA ILE A 183 -9.30 -4.25 -19.23
C ILE A 183 -10.36 -3.41 -19.94
N SER A 184 -11.36 -4.04 -20.52
CA SER A 184 -12.49 -3.41 -21.21
C SER A 184 -13.43 -2.67 -20.23
N VAL A 185 -12.91 -1.67 -19.52
CA VAL A 185 -13.74 -0.57 -19.00
C VAL A 185 -13.53 0.62 -19.93
N THR A 186 -13.79 0.41 -21.22
CA THR A 186 -14.04 1.52 -22.13
C THR A 186 -15.25 2.29 -21.59
N LYS A 187 -15.14 3.61 -21.51
CA LYS A 187 -16.32 4.48 -21.35
C LYS A 187 -17.33 4.01 -22.39
N SER A 188 -18.41 3.40 -21.94
CA SER A 188 -19.54 3.10 -22.79
C SER A 188 -19.95 4.42 -23.46
N VAL A 189 -19.99 4.44 -24.79
CA VAL A 189 -20.56 5.57 -25.56
C VAL A 189 -22.08 5.69 -25.30
N ILE A 190 -22.65 4.68 -24.62
CA ILE A 190 -24.05 4.63 -24.21
C ILE A 190 -24.19 5.38 -22.86
N PRO A 191 -24.92 6.51 -22.81
CA PRO A 191 -24.96 7.43 -21.67
C PRO A 191 -25.45 6.83 -20.33
N PHE A 192 -26.07 5.66 -20.33
CA PHE A 192 -26.84 5.14 -19.18
C PHE A 192 -26.01 4.32 -18.17
N VAL A 193 -24.72 4.08 -18.43
CA VAL A 193 -23.84 3.27 -17.55
C VAL A 193 -22.82 4.13 -16.77
N LEU A 194 -23.01 5.45 -16.70
CA LEU A 194 -22.19 6.35 -15.89
C LEU A 194 -22.58 6.28 -14.40
N GLY A 195 -22.34 5.12 -13.78
CA GLY A 195 -22.29 4.96 -12.33
C GLY A 195 -20.94 5.40 -11.77
N GLN A 196 -20.78 6.71 -11.57
CA GLN A 196 -19.78 7.37 -10.71
C GLN A 196 -18.34 6.81 -10.73
N THR A 197 -17.59 7.08 -11.80
CA THR A 197 -16.12 7.05 -11.73
C THR A 197 -15.61 8.34 -11.12
N THR A 198 -14.91 8.19 -10.00
CA THR A 198 -14.32 9.30 -9.27
C THR A 198 -13.21 9.95 -10.07
N HIS A 199 -13.26 11.29 -10.17
CA HIS A 199 -12.24 12.15 -10.75
C HIS A 199 -10.81 11.72 -10.40
N ALA A 200 -10.04 11.41 -11.45
CA ALA A 200 -8.60 11.56 -11.51
C ALA A 200 -8.36 12.80 -12.37
N ASN A 201 -7.95 13.90 -11.74
CA ASN A 201 -7.42 15.05 -12.45
C ASN A 201 -5.90 15.00 -12.29
N ILE A 202 -5.27 15.15 -13.44
CA ILE A 202 -3.89 15.57 -13.70
C ILE A 202 -3.58 16.84 -12.89
#